data_AF-A0A3L7VHN3-F1
#
_entry.id   AF-A0A3L7VHN3-F1
#
_cell.length_a   1.000
_cell.length_b   1.000
_cell.length_c   1.000
_cell.angle_alpha   90.00
_cell.angle_beta   90.00
_cell.angle_gamma   90.00
#
_symmetry.space_group_name_H-M   'P 1'
#
loop_
_entity.id
_entity.type
_entity.pdbx_description
1 polymer ?
#
loop_
_entity_poly.entity_id
_entity_poly.type
_entity_poly.pdbx_seq_one_letter_code
_entity_poly.pdbx_strand_id
1 'polypeptide(L)'
;MNTRLTNLISFYNEQSGPARRDDRCRDESKLISKSISEDYSVCTLRRLIFSRDAQIRRAAVWGLGWIGQHSECRFLGPLLRDPDAAIRFEADRAREQILLRVRSLWHRQFAEQIEDSMADSHWTSANRMVDKLVATHAEHPQSWLLRISVRMCTSQLAGAIEDCRQVLSIDRDCYRACVMLGQSYWFMQRTSVAKECFLEAARIYPDCTSNQLCSQR
;
A
#
# COMPACT_ATOMS: atom_id res chain seq x y z
N MET A 1 -11.24 30.86 7.15
CA MET A 1 -10.96 29.43 6.90
C MET A 1 -12.18 28.64 7.38
N ASN A 2 -12.71 27.67 6.63
CA ASN A 2 -13.89 26.90 7.02
C ASN A 2 -13.58 26.08 8.29
N THR A 3 -14.41 26.13 9.33
CA THR A 3 -14.19 25.46 10.62
C THR A 3 -13.90 23.97 10.45
N ARG A 4 -14.58 23.32 9.49
CA ARG A 4 -14.32 21.91 9.18
C ARG A 4 -12.89 21.68 8.72
N LEU A 5 -12.39 22.46 7.75
CA LEU A 5 -11.03 22.30 7.21
C LEU A 5 -9.96 22.49 8.28
N THR A 6 -10.22 23.43 9.20
CA THR A 6 -9.34 23.67 10.36
C THR A 6 -9.29 22.44 11.27
N ASN A 7 -10.43 21.79 11.51
CA ASN A 7 -10.49 20.55 12.29
C ASN A 7 -9.74 19.40 11.62
N LEU A 8 -9.89 19.23 10.29
CA LEU A 8 -9.17 18.18 9.55
C LEU A 8 -7.64 18.35 9.64
N ILE A 9 -7.17 19.60 9.53
CA ILE A 9 -5.75 19.92 9.68
C ILE A 9 -5.29 19.71 11.13
N SER A 10 -6.11 20.07 12.13
CA SER A 10 -5.80 19.80 13.55
C SER A 10 -5.64 18.31 13.81
N PHE A 11 -6.60 17.49 13.38
CA PHE A 11 -6.55 16.04 13.50
C PHE A 11 -5.31 15.46 12.82
N TYR A 12 -5.00 15.93 11.61
CA TYR A 12 -3.78 15.52 10.91
C TYR A 12 -2.53 15.86 11.73
N ASN A 13 -2.40 17.10 12.22
CA ASN A 13 -1.22 17.55 12.96
C ASN A 13 -1.05 16.82 14.30
N GLU A 14 -2.15 16.53 15.00
CA GLU A 14 -2.14 15.77 16.26
C GLU A 14 -1.68 14.33 16.06
N GLN A 15 -2.01 13.72 14.91
CA GLN A 15 -1.77 12.30 14.63
C GLN A 15 -0.49 12.04 13.80
N SER A 16 0.06 13.05 13.13
CA SER A 16 1.28 12.96 12.32
C SER A 16 2.58 13.25 13.12
N GLY A 17 2.48 13.59 14.40
CA GLY A 17 3.63 13.82 15.27
C GLY A 17 4.47 12.56 15.56
N PRO A 18 5.78 12.70 15.86
CA PRO A 18 6.75 11.59 15.95
C PRO A 18 6.55 10.61 17.13
N ALA A 19 5.44 10.69 17.87
CA ALA A 19 5.30 10.08 19.20
C ALA A 19 4.30 8.92 19.33
N ARG A 20 3.73 8.37 18.24
CA ARG A 20 2.85 7.19 18.35
C ARG A 20 3.18 6.11 17.32
N ARG A 21 4.30 5.42 17.56
CA ARG A 21 4.55 4.05 17.08
C ARG A 21 4.20 3.02 18.15
N ASP A 22 3.09 3.23 18.86
CA ASP A 22 2.56 2.23 19.77
C ASP A 22 1.33 1.60 19.14
N ASP A 23 1.28 0.28 19.22
CA ASP A 23 0.27 -0.67 18.75
C ASP A 23 -1.09 -0.51 19.48
N ARG A 24 -1.46 0.73 19.82
CA ARG A 24 -2.67 1.06 20.58
C ARG A 24 -3.88 1.08 19.67
N CYS A 25 -4.57 -0.05 19.77
CA CYS A 25 -6.02 -0.17 19.84
C CYS A 25 -6.80 0.11 18.55
N ARG A 26 -7.32 -0.99 17.99
CA ARG A 26 -8.40 -1.04 16.99
C ARG A 26 -9.56 -0.08 17.26
N ASP A 27 -9.77 0.30 18.52
CA ASP A 27 -10.82 1.23 18.93
C ASP A 27 -10.49 2.69 18.60
N GLU A 28 -9.24 3.15 18.71
CA GLU A 28 -8.84 4.49 18.29
C GLU A 28 -9.01 4.67 16.78
N SER A 29 -8.66 3.64 15.99
CA SER A 29 -8.85 3.62 14.55
C SER A 29 -10.34 3.77 14.13
N LYS A 30 -11.25 3.13 14.87
CA LYS A 30 -12.70 3.26 14.64
C LYS A 30 -13.22 4.64 15.03
N LEU A 31 -12.72 5.22 16.12
CA LEU A 31 -13.11 6.56 16.55
C LEU A 31 -12.67 7.63 15.56
N ILE A 32 -11.42 7.55 15.08
CA ILE A 32 -10.87 8.48 14.08
C ILE A 32 -11.67 8.40 12.77
N SER A 33 -11.88 7.19 12.25
CA SER A 33 -12.66 6.99 11.02
C SER A 33 -14.11 7.47 11.15
N LYS A 34 -14.74 7.25 12.31
CA LYS A 34 -16.08 7.78 12.59
C LYS A 34 -16.10 9.30 12.56
N SER A 35 -15.21 9.96 13.31
CA SER A 35 -15.14 11.42 13.37
C SER A 35 -14.87 12.05 11.99
N ILE A 36 -13.99 11.46 11.19
CA ILE A 36 -13.75 11.93 9.82
C ILE A 36 -15.01 11.76 8.96
N SER A 37 -15.70 10.63 9.06
CA SER A 37 -16.90 10.34 8.26
C SER A 37 -18.11 11.21 8.60
N GLU A 38 -18.17 11.78 9.81
CA GLU A 38 -19.23 12.70 10.23
C GLU A 38 -19.11 14.06 9.51
N ASP A 39 -17.89 14.55 9.31
CA ASP A 39 -17.63 15.86 8.69
C ASP A 39 -17.29 15.79 7.20
N TYR A 40 -16.78 14.64 6.73
CA TYR A 40 -16.22 14.49 5.40
C TYR A 40 -16.70 13.23 4.68
N SER A 41 -17.23 13.43 3.47
CA SER A 41 -17.41 12.33 2.52
C SER A 41 -16.09 11.99 1.81
N VAL A 42 -15.95 10.73 1.35
CA VAL A 42 -14.84 10.30 0.49
C VAL A 42 -14.71 11.22 -0.73
N CYS A 43 -15.83 11.60 -1.34
CA CYS A 43 -15.86 12.53 -2.48
C CYS A 43 -15.31 13.92 -2.13
N THR A 44 -15.59 14.42 -0.93
CA THR A 44 -15.07 15.70 -0.44
C THR A 44 -13.55 15.63 -0.29
N LEU A 45 -13.04 14.62 0.42
CA LEU A 45 -11.59 14.46 0.61
C LEU A 45 -10.87 14.26 -0.73
N ARG A 46 -11.44 13.46 -1.64
CA ARG A 46 -10.93 13.29 -3.01
C ARG A 46 -10.84 14.61 -3.78
N ARG A 47 -11.72 15.57 -3.55
CA ARG A 47 -11.58 16.90 -4.15
C ARG A 47 -10.45 17.70 -3.50
N LEU A 48 -10.28 17.56 -2.18
CA LEU A 48 -9.29 18.30 -1.40
C LEU A 48 -7.85 17.85 -1.65
N ILE A 49 -7.59 16.62 -2.11
CA ILE A 49 -6.24 16.20 -2.51
C ILE A 49 -5.67 17.03 -3.67
N PHE A 50 -6.52 17.72 -4.44
CA PHE A 50 -6.10 18.62 -5.52
C PHE A 50 -6.02 20.09 -5.09
N SER A 51 -6.10 20.37 -3.78
CA SER A 51 -5.96 21.73 -3.25
C SER A 51 -4.59 22.33 -3.58
N ARG A 52 -4.52 23.64 -3.78
CA ARG A 52 -3.24 24.35 -3.92
C ARG A 52 -2.46 24.41 -2.61
N ASP A 53 -3.18 24.39 -1.49
CA ASP A 53 -2.59 24.39 -0.15
C ASP A 53 -2.09 22.97 0.20
N ALA A 54 -0.78 22.86 0.46
CA ALA A 54 -0.14 21.60 0.80
C ALA A 54 -0.66 21.01 2.12
N GLN A 55 -1.02 21.82 3.12
CA GLN A 55 -1.56 21.34 4.38
C GLN A 55 -2.94 20.69 4.19
N ILE A 56 -3.79 21.33 3.37
CA ILE A 56 -5.09 20.76 3.00
C ILE A 56 -4.90 19.46 2.22
N ARG A 57 -3.95 19.40 1.27
CA ARG A 57 -3.66 18.16 0.53
C ARG A 57 -3.23 17.04 1.48
N ARG A 58 -2.25 17.28 2.35
CA ARG A 58 -1.74 16.29 3.32
C ARG A 58 -2.87 15.74 4.19
N ALA A 59 -3.66 16.63 4.80
CA ALA A 59 -4.76 16.24 5.67
C ALA A 59 -5.87 15.48 4.91
N ALA A 60 -6.12 15.83 3.65
CA ALA A 60 -7.07 15.12 2.80
C ALA A 60 -6.58 13.71 2.42
N VAL A 61 -5.30 13.57 2.07
CA VAL A 61 -4.66 12.27 1.77
C VAL A 61 -4.70 11.36 2.99
N TRP A 62 -4.31 11.89 4.15
CA TRP A 62 -4.41 11.19 5.43
C TRP A 62 -5.85 10.74 5.73
N GLY A 63 -6.83 11.64 5.58
CA GLY A 63 -8.25 11.31 5.78
C GLY A 63 -8.78 10.24 4.83
N LEU A 64 -8.33 10.23 3.57
CA LEU A 64 -8.68 9.16 2.62
C LEU A 64 -8.14 7.80 3.04
N GLY A 65 -6.99 7.72 3.74
CA GLY A 65 -6.51 6.46 4.32
C GLY A 65 -7.53 5.84 5.28
N TRP A 66 -8.14 6.66 6.13
CA TRP A 66 -9.09 6.24 7.15
C TRP A 66 -10.47 5.82 6.61
N ILE A 67 -11.01 6.55 5.64
CA ILE A 67 -12.40 6.33 5.18
C ILE A 67 -12.54 5.94 3.71
N GLY A 68 -11.46 5.98 2.93
CA GLY A 68 -11.45 5.65 1.51
C GLY A 68 -11.77 4.19 1.21
N GLN A 69 -11.96 3.87 -0.06
CA GLN A 69 -12.13 2.50 -0.54
C GLN A 69 -11.03 2.19 -1.54
N HIS A 70 -10.93 0.92 -1.98
CA HIS A 70 -9.93 0.50 -2.96
C HIS A 70 -9.96 1.36 -4.24
N SER A 71 -11.13 1.85 -4.64
CA SER A 71 -11.30 2.78 -5.76
C SER A 71 -10.48 4.07 -5.63
N GLU A 72 -10.11 4.47 -4.41
CA GLU A 72 -9.37 5.71 -4.17
C GLU A 72 -7.87 5.57 -4.35
N CYS A 73 -7.35 4.33 -4.37
CA CYS A 73 -5.94 4.07 -4.67
C CYS A 73 -5.53 4.67 -6.03
N ARG A 74 -6.43 4.73 -7.02
CA ARG A 74 -6.15 5.35 -8.33
C ARG A 74 -5.92 6.87 -8.27
N PHE A 75 -6.46 7.54 -7.25
CA PHE A 75 -6.24 8.98 -7.03
C PHE A 75 -5.03 9.24 -6.13
N LEU A 76 -4.71 8.29 -5.25
CA LEU A 76 -3.53 8.36 -4.40
C LEU A 76 -2.23 7.96 -5.13
N GLY A 77 -2.32 7.09 -6.14
CA GLY A 77 -1.16 6.62 -6.93
C GLY A 77 -0.29 7.75 -7.51
N PRO A 78 -0.88 8.74 -8.21
CA PRO A 78 -0.13 9.88 -8.73
C PRO A 78 0.58 10.71 -7.65
N LEU A 79 0.06 10.73 -6.42
CA LEU A 79 0.64 11.50 -5.30
C LEU A 79 1.93 10.88 -4.76
N LEU A 80 2.25 9.64 -5.13
CA LEU A 80 3.57 9.04 -4.86
C LEU A 80 4.70 9.77 -5.59
N ARG A 81 4.38 10.60 -6.59
CA ARG A 81 5.31 11.44 -7.34
C ARG A 81 5.17 12.93 -7.00
N ASP A 82 4.43 13.28 -5.94
CA ASP A 82 4.20 14.68 -5.56
C ASP A 82 5.54 15.37 -5.22
N PRO A 83 5.73 16.66 -5.60
CA PRO A 83 6.93 17.40 -5.22
C PRO A 83 7.15 17.49 -3.70
N ASP A 84 6.08 17.46 -2.91
CA ASP A 84 6.15 17.46 -1.45
C ASP A 84 6.33 16.04 -0.89
N ALA A 85 7.48 15.80 -0.25
CA ALA A 85 7.84 14.51 0.34
C ALA A 85 6.84 14.02 1.40
N ALA A 86 6.25 14.94 2.18
CA ALA A 86 5.25 14.56 3.17
C ALA A 86 3.97 14.03 2.49
N ILE A 87 3.59 14.58 1.34
CA ILE A 87 2.44 14.10 0.57
C ILE A 87 2.73 12.71 -0.01
N ARG A 88 3.94 12.48 -0.53
CA ARG A 88 4.35 11.16 -1.03
C ARG A 88 4.25 10.10 0.06
N PHE A 89 4.81 10.39 1.24
CA PHE A 89 4.75 9.50 2.40
C PHE A 89 3.31 9.24 2.86
N GLU A 90 2.47 10.28 2.98
CA GLU A 90 1.07 10.10 3.37
C GLU A 90 0.27 9.36 2.29
N ALA A 91 0.59 9.51 1.01
CA ALA A 91 -0.07 8.78 -0.07
C ALA A 91 0.26 7.27 -0.03
N ASP A 92 1.52 6.92 0.21
CA ASP A 92 1.96 5.54 0.41
C ASP A 92 1.23 4.92 1.62
N ARG A 93 1.25 5.63 2.76
CA ARG A 93 0.52 5.20 3.97
C ARG A 93 -0.98 5.08 3.75
N ALA A 94 -1.62 6.03 3.10
CA ALA A 94 -3.06 6.00 2.86
C ALA A 94 -3.45 4.82 1.96
N ARG A 95 -2.65 4.53 0.93
CA ARG A 95 -2.83 3.34 0.07
C ARG A 95 -2.69 2.07 0.88
N GLU A 96 -1.67 1.97 1.73
CA GLU A 96 -1.48 0.83 2.63
C GLU A 96 -2.65 0.68 3.62
N GLN A 97 -3.10 1.76 4.27
CA GLN A 97 -4.23 1.74 5.19
C GLN A 97 -5.53 1.30 4.51
N ILE A 98 -5.82 1.80 3.30
CA ILE A 98 -6.96 1.35 2.51
C ILE A 98 -6.84 -0.13 2.22
N LEU A 99 -5.67 -0.59 1.76
CA LEU A 99 -5.44 -2.01 1.49
C LEU A 99 -5.65 -2.84 2.76
N LEU A 100 -5.07 -2.45 3.90
CA LEU A 100 -5.16 -3.16 5.18
C LEU A 100 -6.57 -3.17 5.79
N ARG A 101 -7.35 -2.10 5.59
CA ARG A 101 -8.72 -1.98 6.09
C ARG A 101 -9.74 -2.68 5.20
N VAL A 102 -9.53 -2.66 3.89
CA VAL A 102 -10.37 -3.37 2.91
C VAL A 102 -10.10 -4.87 2.94
N ARG A 103 -9.04 -5.33 3.62
CA ARG A 103 -8.90 -6.76 3.98
C ARG A 103 -10.14 -7.19 4.75
N SER A 104 -10.95 -8.06 4.14
CA SER A 104 -11.91 -8.84 4.92
C SER A 104 -11.16 -9.58 6.06
N LEU A 105 -11.85 -9.92 7.15
CA LEU A 105 -11.27 -10.75 8.22
C LEU A 105 -10.55 -11.98 7.64
N TRP A 106 -11.12 -12.53 6.56
CA TRP A 106 -10.54 -13.59 5.76
C TRP A 106 -9.17 -13.20 5.16
N HIS A 107 -9.02 -12.06 4.47
CA HIS A 107 -7.73 -11.61 3.91
C HIS A 107 -6.64 -11.31 4.95
N ARG A 108 -7.02 -10.99 6.20
CA ARG A 108 -6.06 -10.81 7.31
C ARG A 108 -5.60 -12.16 7.84
N GLN A 109 -6.54 -13.00 8.27
CA GLN A 109 -6.26 -14.36 8.76
C GLN A 109 -5.50 -15.19 7.72
N PHE A 110 -5.84 -15.02 6.45
CA PHE A 110 -5.21 -15.76 5.36
C PHE A 110 -3.77 -15.34 5.12
N ALA A 111 -3.44 -14.06 5.30
CA ALA A 111 -2.06 -13.63 5.18
C ALA A 111 -1.23 -13.93 6.42
N GLU A 112 -1.82 -13.83 7.62
CA GLU A 112 -1.20 -14.36 8.84
C GLU A 112 -0.86 -15.85 8.64
N GLN A 113 -1.81 -16.66 8.16
CA GLN A 113 -1.56 -18.08 7.87
C GLN A 113 -0.50 -18.31 6.77
N ILE A 114 -0.41 -17.45 5.75
CA ILE A 114 0.66 -17.53 4.75
C ILE A 114 1.99 -17.19 5.40
N GLU A 115 2.07 -16.11 6.16
CA GLU A 115 3.27 -15.66 6.87
C GLU A 115 3.76 -16.72 7.87
N ASP A 116 2.87 -17.28 8.67
CA ASP A 116 3.13 -18.41 9.56
C ASP A 116 3.64 -19.63 8.77
N SER A 117 2.96 -19.98 7.68
CA SER A 117 3.37 -21.07 6.80
C SER A 117 4.71 -20.83 6.11
N MET A 118 5.10 -19.57 5.86
CA MET A 118 6.42 -19.22 5.34
C MET A 118 7.48 -19.31 6.44
N ALA A 119 7.18 -18.87 7.67
CA ALA A 119 8.06 -18.98 8.82
C ALA A 119 8.36 -20.45 9.15
N ASP A 120 7.35 -21.32 9.08
CA ASP A 120 7.48 -22.75 9.29
C ASP A 120 8.02 -23.52 8.07
N SER A 121 8.37 -22.84 6.98
CA SER A 121 8.85 -23.44 5.73
C SER A 121 7.87 -24.44 5.07
N HIS A 122 6.57 -24.34 5.36
CA HIS A 122 5.51 -25.14 4.75
C HIS A 122 5.10 -24.62 3.36
N TRP A 123 6.06 -24.52 2.44
CA TRP A 123 5.91 -23.88 1.13
C TRP A 123 4.79 -24.46 0.25
N THR A 124 4.49 -25.75 0.37
CA THR A 124 3.41 -26.41 -0.39
C THR A 124 2.03 -25.89 0.04
N SER A 125 1.85 -25.64 1.34
CA SER A 125 0.61 -25.07 1.87
C SER A 125 0.49 -23.60 1.46
N ALA A 126 1.56 -22.82 1.67
CA ALA A 126 1.62 -21.42 1.28
C ALA A 126 1.29 -21.23 -0.22
N ASN A 127 1.87 -22.03 -1.11
CA ASN A 127 1.60 -21.99 -2.55
C ASN A 127 0.12 -22.27 -2.87
N ARG A 128 -0.45 -23.33 -2.29
CA ARG A 128 -1.88 -23.67 -2.47
C ARG A 128 -2.79 -22.53 -2.00
N MET A 129 -2.42 -21.89 -0.89
CA MET A 129 -3.16 -20.78 -0.34
C MET A 129 -3.15 -19.57 -1.28
N VAL A 130 -1.97 -19.11 -1.71
CA VAL A 130 -1.88 -17.94 -2.60
C VAL A 130 -2.52 -18.19 -3.98
N ASP A 131 -2.49 -19.42 -4.49
CA ASP A 131 -3.19 -19.75 -5.74
C ASP A 131 -4.70 -19.68 -5.58
N LYS A 132 -5.24 -20.19 -4.46
CA LYS A 132 -6.67 -20.06 -4.14
C LYS A 132 -7.07 -18.59 -4.00
N LEU A 133 -6.23 -17.78 -3.34
CA LEU A 133 -6.47 -16.35 -3.14
C LEU A 133 -6.57 -15.60 -4.47
N VAL A 134 -5.62 -15.83 -5.37
CA VAL A 134 -5.64 -15.22 -6.71
C VAL A 134 -6.85 -15.70 -7.51
N ALA A 135 -7.23 -16.98 -7.40
CA ALA A 135 -8.42 -17.51 -8.08
C ALA A 135 -9.73 -16.87 -7.59
N THR A 136 -9.82 -16.53 -6.30
CA THR A 136 -11.02 -15.92 -5.71
C THR A 136 -11.07 -14.40 -5.82
N HIS A 137 -9.90 -13.74 -5.83
CA HIS A 137 -9.75 -12.28 -5.74
C HIS A 137 -8.69 -11.75 -6.72
N ALA A 138 -8.85 -12.09 -8.00
CA ALA A 138 -7.94 -11.69 -9.08
C ALA A 138 -7.95 -10.18 -9.34
N GLU A 139 -9.04 -9.50 -8.99
CA GLU A 139 -9.22 -8.05 -9.13
C GLU A 139 -8.37 -7.23 -8.16
N HIS A 140 -7.88 -7.84 -7.08
CA HIS A 140 -7.21 -7.12 -6.00
C HIS A 140 -5.67 -7.27 -6.09
N PRO A 141 -4.90 -6.18 -6.26
CA PRO A 141 -3.44 -6.23 -6.40
C PRO A 141 -2.72 -6.98 -5.28
N GLN A 142 -3.22 -6.89 -4.04
CA GLN A 142 -2.61 -7.56 -2.89
C GLN A 142 -2.59 -9.09 -3.00
N SER A 143 -3.60 -9.70 -3.64
CA SER A 143 -3.66 -11.15 -3.84
C SER A 143 -2.44 -11.64 -4.62
N TRP A 144 -2.12 -10.90 -5.68
CA TRP A 144 -0.96 -11.13 -6.52
C TRP A 144 0.35 -10.80 -5.78
N LEU A 145 0.43 -9.68 -5.06
CA LEU A 145 1.63 -9.32 -4.28
C LEU A 145 2.01 -10.40 -3.28
N LEU A 146 1.05 -11.00 -2.57
CA LEU A 146 1.30 -12.12 -1.66
C LEU A 146 1.80 -13.36 -2.41
N ARG A 147 1.23 -13.68 -3.57
CA ARG A 147 1.70 -14.79 -4.39
C ARG A 147 3.12 -14.57 -4.91
N ILE A 148 3.45 -13.35 -5.34
CA ILE A 148 4.80 -12.99 -5.79
C ILE A 148 5.80 -13.21 -4.65
N SER A 149 5.49 -12.79 -3.43
CA SER A 149 6.36 -13.00 -2.26
C SER A 149 6.64 -14.49 -2.04
N VAL A 150 5.60 -15.34 -2.02
CA VAL A 150 5.77 -16.79 -1.84
C VAL A 150 6.56 -17.41 -2.99
N ARG A 151 6.28 -17.02 -4.23
CA ARG A 151 7.02 -17.50 -5.42
C ARG A 151 8.49 -17.09 -5.41
N MET A 152 8.80 -15.88 -4.95
CA MET A 152 10.18 -15.43 -4.76
C MET A 152 10.91 -16.25 -3.69
N CYS A 153 10.26 -16.48 -2.53
CA CYS A 153 10.84 -17.33 -1.47
C CYS A 153 11.07 -18.78 -1.93
N THR A 154 10.24 -19.29 -2.85
CA THR A 154 10.36 -20.64 -3.41
C THR A 154 11.15 -20.71 -4.72
N SER A 155 11.86 -19.64 -5.10
CA SER A 155 12.67 -19.54 -6.32
C SER A 155 11.91 -19.73 -7.65
N GLN A 156 10.58 -19.60 -7.65
CA GLN A 156 9.73 -19.62 -8.84
C GLN A 156 9.71 -18.24 -9.54
N LEU A 157 10.89 -17.76 -9.91
CA LEU A 157 11.09 -16.37 -10.37
C LEU A 157 10.34 -16.05 -11.68
N ALA A 158 10.17 -17.02 -12.58
CA ALA A 158 9.44 -16.80 -13.83
C ALA A 158 7.95 -16.49 -13.57
N GLY A 159 7.31 -17.26 -12.69
CA GLY A 159 5.92 -17.01 -12.29
C GLY A 159 5.77 -15.72 -11.48
N ALA A 160 6.77 -15.37 -10.66
CA ALA A 160 6.79 -14.09 -9.96
C ALA A 160 6.81 -12.89 -10.92
N ILE A 161 7.58 -12.98 -12.02
CA ILE A 161 7.64 -11.95 -13.06
C ILE A 161 6.29 -11.77 -13.77
N GLU A 162 5.62 -12.87 -14.11
CA GLU A 162 4.29 -12.83 -14.73
C GLU A 162 3.26 -12.16 -13.81
N ASP A 163 3.27 -12.54 -12.54
CA ASP A 163 2.39 -11.95 -11.54
C ASP A 163 2.67 -10.46 -11.32
N CYS A 164 3.96 -10.05 -11.31
CA CYS A 164 4.33 -8.64 -11.22
C CYS A 164 3.74 -7.84 -12.38
N ARG A 165 3.85 -8.36 -13.61
CA ARG A 165 3.25 -7.71 -14.78
C ARG A 165 1.74 -7.62 -14.68
N GLN A 166 1.10 -8.64 -14.10
CA GLN A 166 -0.33 -8.61 -13.89
C GLN A 166 -0.74 -7.52 -12.89
N VAL A 167 -0.02 -7.38 -11.78
CA VAL A 167 -0.25 -6.27 -10.84
C VAL A 167 -0.11 -4.92 -11.54
N LEU A 168 0.94 -4.73 -12.33
CA LEU A 168 1.19 -3.48 -13.05
C LEU A 168 0.13 -3.16 -14.12
N SER A 169 -0.59 -4.17 -14.62
CA SER A 169 -1.74 -3.97 -15.50
C SER A 169 -2.98 -3.44 -14.76
N ILE A 170 -3.14 -3.83 -13.49
CA ILE A 170 -4.25 -3.42 -12.62
C ILE A 170 -3.95 -2.04 -12.00
N ASP A 171 -2.73 -1.88 -11.47
CA ASP A 171 -2.26 -0.68 -10.80
C ASP A 171 -0.86 -0.29 -11.28
N ARG A 172 -0.83 0.65 -12.22
CA ARG A 172 0.40 1.18 -12.81
C ARG A 172 1.28 1.93 -11.80
N ASP A 173 0.70 2.43 -10.71
CA ASP A 173 1.43 3.17 -9.67
C ASP A 173 1.89 2.24 -8.52
N CYS A 174 1.82 0.92 -8.71
CA CYS A 174 2.31 -0.05 -7.73
C CYS A 174 3.85 -0.19 -7.79
N TYR A 175 4.56 0.71 -7.10
CA TYR A 175 6.03 0.64 -7.02
C TYR A 175 6.53 -0.69 -6.41
N ARG A 176 5.77 -1.31 -5.49
CA ARG A 176 6.11 -2.61 -4.88
C ARG A 176 6.26 -3.70 -5.95
N ALA A 177 5.35 -3.76 -6.91
CA ALA A 177 5.45 -4.71 -8.02
C ALA A 177 6.67 -4.44 -8.91
N CYS A 178 7.02 -3.16 -9.17
CA CYS A 178 8.26 -2.82 -9.88
C CYS A 178 9.52 -3.27 -9.13
N VAL A 179 9.55 -3.11 -7.80
CA VAL A 179 10.67 -3.57 -6.97
C VAL A 179 10.79 -5.10 -7.02
N MET A 180 9.69 -5.82 -6.82
CA MET A 180 9.68 -7.29 -6.86
C MET A 180 10.05 -7.84 -8.25
N LEU A 181 9.63 -7.15 -9.31
CA LEU A 181 10.03 -7.44 -10.69
C LEU A 181 11.54 -7.26 -10.88
N GLY A 182 12.09 -6.15 -10.38
CA GLY A 182 13.52 -5.87 -10.38
C GLY A 182 14.33 -6.92 -9.61
N GLN A 183 13.86 -7.30 -8.41
CA GLN A 183 14.47 -8.37 -7.60
C GLN A 183 14.43 -9.71 -8.32
N SER A 184 13.31 -10.06 -8.96
CA SER A 184 13.17 -11.30 -9.72
C SER A 184 14.17 -11.38 -10.87
N TYR A 185 14.34 -10.28 -11.62
CA TYR A 185 15.37 -10.21 -12.67
C TYR A 185 16.79 -10.21 -12.14
N TRP A 186 17.02 -9.59 -10.99
CA TRP A 186 18.33 -9.59 -10.34
C TRP A 186 18.75 -11.00 -9.92
N PHE A 187 17.86 -11.77 -9.31
CA PHE A 187 18.10 -13.18 -8.99
C PHE A 187 18.33 -14.05 -10.23
N MET A 188 17.73 -13.69 -11.38
CA MET A 188 17.99 -14.33 -12.68
C MET A 188 19.29 -13.84 -13.37
N GLN A 189 20.12 -13.03 -12.70
CA GLN A 189 21.34 -12.42 -13.26
C GLN A 189 21.11 -11.49 -14.46
N ARG A 190 19.88 -11.01 -14.69
CA ARG A 190 19.53 -10.04 -15.73
C ARG A 190 19.62 -8.62 -15.19
N THR A 191 20.85 -8.19 -14.90
CA THR A 191 21.14 -6.94 -14.18
C THR A 191 20.70 -5.67 -14.90
N SER A 192 20.73 -5.65 -16.24
CA SER A 192 20.27 -4.50 -17.04
C SER A 192 18.78 -4.24 -16.84
N VAL A 193 17.95 -5.26 -17.03
CA VAL A 193 16.49 -5.18 -16.86
C VAL A 193 16.13 -4.91 -15.40
N ALA A 194 16.82 -5.56 -14.46
CA ALA A 194 16.61 -5.31 -13.04
C ALA A 194 16.81 -3.84 -12.67
N LYS A 195 17.88 -3.21 -13.19
CA LYS A 195 18.17 -1.79 -12.99
C LYS A 195 17.04 -0.91 -13.52
N GLU A 196 16.52 -1.19 -14.71
CA GLU A 196 15.39 -0.44 -15.28
C GLU A 196 14.15 -0.53 -14.37
N CYS A 197 13.82 -1.72 -13.88
CA CYS A 197 12.69 -1.90 -12.96
C CYS A 197 12.85 -1.11 -11.65
N PHE A 198 14.06 -1.08 -11.08
CA PHE A 198 14.33 -0.28 -9.89
C PHE A 198 14.26 1.23 -10.16
N LEU A 199 14.73 1.67 -11.33
CA LEU A 199 14.58 3.06 -11.76
C LEU A 199 13.12 3.44 -11.95
N GLU A 200 12.30 2.55 -12.52
CA GLU A 200 10.86 2.76 -12.60
C GLU A 200 10.22 2.85 -11.21
N ALA A 201 10.57 1.96 -10.28
CA ALA A 201 10.08 2.05 -8.90
C ALA A 201 10.42 3.41 -8.26
N ALA A 202 11.67 3.88 -8.42
CA ALA A 202 12.11 5.18 -7.92
C ALA A 202 11.44 6.37 -8.64
N ARG A 203 11.05 6.22 -9.92
CA ARG A 203 10.22 7.22 -10.62
C ARG A 203 8.80 7.27 -10.07
N ILE A 204 8.25 6.15 -9.61
CA ILE A 204 6.91 6.06 -9.03
C ILE A 204 6.90 6.60 -7.60
N TYR A 205 7.86 6.19 -6.77
CA TYR A 205 7.97 6.63 -5.40
C TYR A 205 9.46 6.84 -5.05
N PRO A 206 9.99 8.07 -5.17
CA PRO A 206 11.42 8.34 -4.96
C PRO A 206 11.94 7.98 -3.56
N ASP A 207 11.06 8.03 -2.56
CA ASP A 207 11.42 7.73 -1.17
C ASP A 207 11.31 6.24 -0.84
N CYS A 208 11.12 5.36 -1.84
CA CYS A 208 11.08 3.91 -1.66
C CYS A 208 12.45 3.37 -1.23
N THR A 209 12.82 3.58 0.04
CA THR A 209 14.05 3.03 0.59
C THR A 209 13.87 1.54 0.93
N SER A 210 14.93 0.75 0.76
CA SER A 210 14.96 -0.69 1.04
C SER A 210 14.51 -1.08 2.45
N ASN A 211 14.57 -0.15 3.43
CA ASN A 211 14.15 -0.40 4.80
C ASN A 211 12.64 -0.57 4.99
N GLN A 212 11.79 0.06 4.17
CA GLN A 212 10.33 -0.15 4.24
C GLN A 212 9.90 -1.53 3.71
N LEU A 213 10.73 -2.16 2.88
CA LEU A 213 10.48 -3.49 2.32
C LEU A 213 10.98 -4.60 3.26
N CYS A 214 11.92 -4.29 4.17
CA CYS A 214 12.46 -5.22 5.16
C CYS A 214 11.66 -5.26 6.47
N SER A 215 10.72 -4.35 6.72
CA SER A 215 9.89 -4.36 7.93
C SER A 215 8.72 -5.36 7.88
N GLN A 216 8.66 -6.19 6.82
CA GLN A 216 7.82 -7.38 6.74
C GLN A 216 8.63 -8.66 7.05
N ARG A 217 9.69 -8.52 7.86
CA ARG A 217 10.46 -9.64 8.43
C ARG A 217 9.99 -9.96 9.83
#